data_AF-A0A960D683-F1
#
_entry.id   AF-A0A960D683-F1
#
_cell.length_a   1.000
_cell.length_b   1.000
_cell.length_c   1.000
_cell.angle_alpha   90.00
_cell.angle_beta   90.00
_cell.angle_gamma   90.00
#
_symmetry.space_group_name_H-M   'P 1'
#
loop_
_entity.id
_entity.type
_entity.pdbx_description
1 polymer ?
#
loop_
_entity_poly.entity_id
_entity_poly.type
_entity_poly.pdbx_seq_one_letter_code
_entity_poly.pdbx_strand_id
1 'polypeptide(L)'
;MTTTSAGIAFLALLVLALAAVHVPLGDYMYRVYSAEKDNRVERVIYRLIGADPRSEQNWGAYARSVLAFSAISILFLFVFQLVQGRLPLHLKDPATPMTPALAWNTAISFVTNTNWQAYSGESTQGHLVQMAGLAVQNFVSAAVGMAVAVALVRGFARRHATELGNFWVDLVRGTLRILLPIAVVAAIILIAGGAIQNFHLHDQVVDTLAGAQQTITGGPVASQEAIKELGTNGGGFYNANSAHPFENPTTWTNWIEVFLLLVISFSLPRTFGRMVESRKQGYAIAAVMAVLALISVSLMLRFQLQAHGTVPTAVGSAMEGVEQRFGVADSAVFADATTLTSTGAVDSFHDSYTSLGGMMTLFNMQFGEVAPGGTGSGLYGMLILAVITVFVAGLMVGRTPEYLGKKITPREIKLAASYFLVTPLLVLTGTAIAMAMPGQR
;
A
#
# COMPACT_ATOMS: atom_id res chain seq x y z
N MET A 1 12.42 -26.77 15.14
CA MET A 1 12.37 -26.36 13.71
C MET A 1 13.60 -25.53 13.43
N THR A 2 14.28 -25.72 12.30
CA THR A 2 15.35 -24.80 11.87
C THR A 2 14.73 -23.47 11.43
N THR A 3 15.47 -22.37 11.50
CA THR A 3 15.01 -21.03 11.05
C THR A 3 14.47 -21.05 9.62
N THR A 4 15.11 -21.78 8.73
CA THR A 4 14.65 -22.00 7.35
C THR A 4 13.30 -22.72 7.29
N SER A 5 13.10 -23.78 8.09
CA SER A 5 11.82 -24.51 8.11
C SER A 5 10.67 -23.68 8.69
N ALA A 6 10.96 -22.79 9.64
CA ALA A 6 9.98 -21.86 10.19
C ALA A 6 9.56 -20.81 9.14
N GLY A 7 10.52 -20.21 8.41
CA GLY A 7 10.22 -19.26 7.34
C GLY A 7 9.44 -19.88 6.17
N ILE A 8 9.73 -21.14 5.82
CA ILE A 8 8.93 -21.87 4.82
C ILE A 8 7.50 -22.09 5.31
N ALA A 9 7.32 -22.48 6.58
CA ALA A 9 5.99 -22.65 7.15
C ALA A 9 5.22 -21.32 7.22
N PHE A 10 5.88 -20.23 7.60
CA PHE A 10 5.33 -18.86 7.59
C PHE A 10 4.77 -18.50 6.21
N LEU A 11 5.59 -18.65 5.16
CA LEU A 11 5.20 -18.34 3.79
C LEU A 11 4.11 -19.29 3.27
N ALA A 12 4.18 -20.59 3.58
CA ALA A 12 3.17 -21.55 3.16
C ALA A 12 1.80 -21.26 3.77
N LEU A 13 1.75 -20.93 5.07
CA LEU A 13 0.52 -20.53 5.75
C LEU A 13 -0.05 -19.24 5.15
N LEU A 14 0.83 -18.27 4.84
CA LEU A 14 0.43 -17.01 4.20
C LEU A 14 -0.23 -17.26 2.83
N VAL A 15 0.41 -18.06 1.97
CA VAL A 15 -0.14 -18.42 0.65
C VAL A 15 -1.47 -19.14 0.78
N LEU A 16 -1.62 -20.07 1.73
CA LEU A 16 -2.87 -20.78 1.98
C LEU A 16 -3.98 -19.83 2.45
N ALA A 17 -3.68 -18.89 3.34
CA ALA A 17 -4.63 -17.90 3.82
C ALA A 17 -5.09 -16.95 2.69
N LEU A 18 -4.16 -16.46 1.87
CA LEU A 18 -4.48 -15.63 0.70
C LEU A 18 -5.34 -16.39 -0.31
N ALA A 19 -5.02 -17.65 -0.59
CA ALA A 19 -5.82 -18.50 -1.48
C ALA A 19 -7.23 -18.75 -0.94
N ALA A 20 -7.37 -18.96 0.39
CA ALA A 20 -8.66 -19.15 1.04
C ALA A 20 -9.53 -17.88 0.98
N VAL A 21 -8.94 -16.69 1.11
CA VAL A 21 -9.66 -15.41 1.15
C VAL A 21 -9.91 -14.82 -0.24
N HIS A 22 -9.08 -15.16 -1.24
CA HIS A 22 -9.15 -14.66 -2.62
C HIS A 22 -10.58 -14.68 -3.21
N VAL A 23 -11.28 -15.81 -3.09
CA VAL A 23 -12.65 -15.96 -3.61
C VAL A 23 -13.68 -15.19 -2.79
N PRO A 24 -13.82 -15.40 -1.47
CA PRO A 24 -14.86 -14.72 -0.70
C PRO A 24 -14.69 -13.20 -0.66
N LEU A 25 -13.46 -12.69 -0.49
CA LEU A 25 -13.21 -11.25 -0.48
C LEU A 25 -13.38 -10.64 -1.87
N GLY A 26 -12.87 -11.28 -2.93
CA GLY A 26 -13.07 -10.80 -4.30
C GLY A 26 -14.54 -10.80 -4.72
N ASP A 27 -15.32 -11.82 -4.34
CA ASP A 27 -16.76 -11.84 -4.59
C ASP A 27 -17.50 -10.78 -3.75
N TYR A 28 -17.02 -10.47 -2.54
CA TYR A 28 -17.55 -9.39 -1.72
C TYR A 28 -17.29 -8.01 -2.34
N MET A 29 -16.05 -7.72 -2.73
CA MET A 29 -15.69 -6.46 -3.40
C MET A 29 -16.48 -6.27 -4.70
N TYR A 30 -16.66 -7.33 -5.49
CA TYR A 30 -17.58 -7.32 -6.65
C TYR A 30 -18.99 -6.87 -6.26
N ARG A 31 -19.59 -7.46 -5.22
CA ARG A 31 -20.92 -7.05 -4.74
C ARG A 31 -20.96 -5.60 -4.27
N VAL A 32 -19.90 -5.10 -3.63
CA VAL A 32 -19.79 -3.72 -3.18
C VAL A 32 -19.82 -2.74 -4.36
N TYR A 33 -18.98 -2.98 -5.37
CA TYR A 33 -18.86 -2.10 -6.54
C TYR A 33 -19.99 -2.25 -7.57
N SER A 34 -20.76 -3.33 -7.49
CA SER A 34 -21.96 -3.55 -8.32
C SER A 34 -23.28 -3.29 -7.57
N ALA A 35 -23.24 -2.88 -6.30
CA ALA A 35 -24.46 -2.66 -5.53
C ALA A 35 -25.29 -1.49 -6.10
N GLU A 36 -26.60 -1.68 -6.22
CA GLU A 36 -27.50 -0.61 -6.65
C GLU A 36 -28.03 0.21 -5.47
N LYS A 37 -27.94 -0.32 -4.25
CA LYS A 37 -28.53 0.28 -3.05
C LYS A 37 -27.47 0.95 -2.18
N ASP A 38 -27.80 2.17 -1.76
CA ASP A 38 -26.99 2.97 -0.84
C ASP A 38 -27.53 2.82 0.59
N ASN A 39 -26.64 2.62 1.55
CA ASN A 39 -27.02 2.56 2.96
C ASN A 39 -27.29 3.99 3.50
N ARG A 40 -27.78 4.09 4.75
CA ARG A 40 -28.16 5.41 5.33
C ARG A 40 -26.95 6.34 5.46
N VAL A 41 -25.80 5.80 5.87
CA VAL A 41 -24.56 6.56 6.08
C VAL A 41 -24.03 7.11 4.76
N GLU A 42 -23.97 6.28 3.71
CA GLU A 42 -23.60 6.72 2.36
C GLU A 42 -24.47 7.86 1.85
N ARG A 43 -25.80 7.74 2.00
CA ARG A 43 -26.73 8.80 1.56
C ARG A 43 -26.55 10.11 2.32
N VAL A 44 -26.04 10.07 3.56
CA VAL A 44 -25.69 11.29 4.30
C VAL A 44 -24.41 11.88 3.73
N ILE A 45 -23.37 11.06 3.52
CA ILE A 45 -22.09 11.51 2.96
C ILE A 45 -22.30 12.12 1.56
N TYR A 46 -23.02 11.43 0.67
CA TYR A 46 -23.34 11.94 -0.66
C TYR A 46 -24.04 13.29 -0.62
N ARG A 47 -24.97 13.48 0.32
CA ARG A 47 -25.63 14.78 0.53
C ARG A 47 -24.68 15.85 1.03
N LEU A 48 -23.76 15.53 1.94
CA LEU A 48 -22.77 16.48 2.47
C LEU A 48 -21.76 16.92 1.42
N ILE A 49 -21.29 16.01 0.57
CA ILE A 49 -20.35 16.33 -0.51
C ILE A 49 -21.06 16.86 -1.78
N GLY A 50 -22.40 16.88 -1.79
CA GLY A 50 -23.19 17.31 -2.95
C GLY A 50 -23.12 16.35 -4.16
N ALA A 51 -22.77 15.09 -3.94
CA ALA A 51 -22.73 14.08 -4.99
C ALA A 51 -24.11 13.43 -5.18
N ASP A 52 -24.58 13.38 -6.43
CA ASP A 52 -25.71 12.51 -6.79
C ASP A 52 -25.18 11.10 -7.10
N PRO A 53 -25.48 10.09 -6.25
CA PRO A 53 -25.00 8.72 -6.47
C PRO A 53 -25.62 8.04 -7.70
N ARG A 54 -26.66 8.62 -8.31
CA ARG A 54 -27.31 8.09 -9.51
C ARG A 54 -26.77 8.70 -10.80
N SER A 55 -26.04 9.81 -10.71
CA SER A 55 -25.38 10.40 -11.88
C SER A 55 -24.14 9.58 -12.21
N GLU A 56 -24.13 8.92 -13.36
CA GLU A 56 -22.91 8.33 -13.88
C GLU A 56 -21.98 9.38 -14.51
N GLN A 57 -20.71 9.04 -14.64
CA GLN A 57 -19.63 9.90 -15.13
C GLN A 57 -18.94 9.23 -16.32
N ASN A 58 -18.68 10.01 -17.37
CA ASN A 58 -17.72 9.60 -18.40
C ASN A 58 -16.28 9.65 -17.87
N TRP A 59 -15.33 9.09 -18.62
CA TRP A 59 -13.93 9.02 -18.19
C TRP A 59 -13.33 10.38 -17.82
N GLY A 60 -13.68 11.45 -18.54
CA GLY A 60 -13.14 12.78 -18.29
C GLY A 60 -13.69 13.40 -17.01
N ALA A 61 -14.99 13.21 -16.73
CA ALA A 61 -15.61 13.65 -15.48
C ALA A 61 -15.10 12.84 -14.27
N TYR A 62 -14.91 11.53 -14.45
CA TYR A 62 -14.34 10.65 -13.43
C TYR A 62 -12.91 11.07 -13.09
N ALA A 63 -12.05 11.25 -14.11
CA ALA A 63 -10.67 11.69 -13.93
C ALA A 63 -10.57 13.07 -13.25
N ARG A 64 -11.43 14.04 -13.65
CA ARG A 64 -11.49 15.33 -12.96
C ARG A 64 -11.91 15.21 -11.50
N SER A 65 -12.81 14.29 -11.18
CA SER A 65 -13.24 14.06 -9.79
C SER A 65 -12.10 13.50 -8.95
N VAL A 66 -11.35 12.52 -9.47
CA VAL A 66 -10.13 11.99 -8.83
C VAL A 66 -9.12 13.12 -8.58
N LEU A 67 -8.78 13.89 -9.62
CA LEU A 67 -7.77 14.96 -9.51
C LEU A 67 -8.21 16.08 -8.56
N ALA A 68 -9.48 16.48 -8.60
CA ALA A 68 -10.02 17.50 -7.71
C ALA A 68 -10.01 17.03 -6.25
N PHE A 69 -10.40 15.77 -6.00
CA PHE A 69 -10.34 15.18 -4.67
C PHE A 69 -8.91 15.14 -4.13
N SER A 70 -7.95 14.65 -4.92
CA SER A 70 -6.54 14.61 -4.53
C SER A 70 -5.96 16.01 -4.27
N ALA A 71 -6.27 17.00 -5.12
CA ALA A 71 -5.80 18.37 -4.92
C ALA A 71 -6.33 18.99 -3.61
N ILE A 72 -7.62 18.81 -3.32
CA ILE A 72 -8.22 19.29 -2.07
C ILE A 72 -7.61 18.57 -0.86
N SER A 73 -7.41 17.25 -0.94
CA SER A 73 -6.75 16.47 0.12
C SER A 73 -5.33 16.94 0.41
N ILE A 74 -4.53 17.25 -0.63
CA ILE A 74 -3.17 17.79 -0.47
C ILE A 74 -3.23 19.14 0.25
N LEU A 75 -4.07 20.06 -0.22
CA LEU A 75 -4.19 21.39 0.37
C LEU A 75 -4.67 21.32 1.83
N PHE A 76 -5.66 20.47 2.11
CA PHE A 76 -6.15 20.23 3.47
C PHE A 76 -5.02 19.71 4.37
N LEU A 77 -4.35 18.63 3.97
CA LEU A 77 -3.33 18.00 4.81
C LEU A 77 -2.09 18.90 4.97
N PHE A 78 -1.74 19.67 3.94
CA PHE A 78 -0.67 20.67 4.00
C PHE A 78 -0.96 21.74 5.07
N VAL A 79 -2.14 22.36 5.02
CA VAL A 79 -2.54 23.38 6.00
C VAL A 79 -2.70 22.77 7.39
N PHE A 80 -3.29 21.57 7.50
CA PHE A 80 -3.54 20.91 8.77
C PHE A 80 -2.25 20.63 9.55
N GLN A 81 -1.20 20.18 8.86
CA GLN A 81 0.12 19.98 9.45
C GLN A 81 0.79 21.29 9.88
N LEU A 82 0.63 22.38 9.12
CA LEU A 82 1.23 23.68 9.45
C LEU A 82 0.59 24.32 10.69
N VAL A 83 -0.69 24.08 10.93
CA VAL A 83 -1.39 24.63 12.10
C VAL A 83 -1.36 23.67 13.29
N GLN A 84 -0.68 22.52 13.19
CA GLN A 84 -0.77 21.44 14.17
C GLN A 84 -0.44 21.87 15.60
N GLY A 85 0.52 22.78 15.79
CA GLY A 85 0.91 23.28 17.11
C GLY A 85 -0.17 24.08 17.84
N ARG A 86 -1.29 24.41 17.17
CA ARG A 86 -2.44 25.10 17.79
C ARG A 86 -3.64 24.18 18.04
N LEU A 87 -3.56 22.93 17.62
CA LEU A 87 -4.66 21.97 17.69
C LEU A 87 -4.58 21.15 18.98
N PRO A 88 -5.70 20.55 19.44
CA PRO A 88 -5.63 19.61 20.55
C PRO A 88 -4.79 18.39 20.16
N LEU A 89 -4.19 17.75 21.17
CA LEU A 89 -3.29 16.59 20.99
C LEU A 89 -2.06 16.86 20.11
N HIS A 90 -1.57 18.12 20.09
CA HIS A 90 -0.26 18.45 19.52
C HIS A 90 0.87 18.02 20.46
N LEU A 91 2.06 17.76 19.90
CA LEU A 91 3.28 17.61 20.68
C LEU A 91 3.72 18.98 21.19
N LYS A 92 3.93 19.11 22.50
CA LYS A 92 4.33 20.39 23.11
C LYS A 92 5.75 20.81 22.71
N ASP A 93 6.66 19.85 22.71
CA ASP A 93 8.08 20.06 22.46
C ASP A 93 8.57 19.10 21.34
N PRO A 94 8.15 19.32 20.07
CA PRO A 94 8.61 18.49 18.96
C PRO A 94 10.11 18.73 18.70
N ALA A 95 10.88 17.66 18.51
CA ALA A 95 12.29 17.76 18.17
C ALA A 95 12.50 18.28 16.74
N THR A 96 11.60 17.94 15.82
CA THR A 96 11.62 18.43 14.44
C THR A 96 10.42 19.36 14.21
N PRO A 97 10.65 20.66 13.93
CA PRO A 97 9.55 21.57 13.64
C PRO A 97 8.95 21.28 12.26
N MET A 98 7.62 21.34 12.16
CA MET A 98 6.91 21.18 10.89
C MET A 98 7.11 22.40 9.99
N THR A 99 8.03 22.30 9.04
CA THR A 99 8.28 23.34 8.02
C THR A 99 7.31 23.22 6.84
N PRO A 100 7.09 24.30 6.05
CA PRO A 100 6.29 24.21 4.82
C PRO A 100 6.80 23.18 3.82
N ALA A 101 8.11 23.02 3.65
CA ALA A 101 8.67 22.01 2.74
C ALA A 101 8.35 20.58 3.21
N LEU A 102 8.49 20.32 4.52
CA LEU A 102 8.16 19.01 5.10
C LEU A 102 6.66 18.72 5.05
N ALA A 103 5.83 19.71 5.41
CA ALA A 103 4.37 19.58 5.34
C ALA A 103 3.89 19.31 3.91
N TRP A 104 4.49 19.97 2.92
CA TRP A 104 4.17 19.78 1.50
C TRP A 104 4.56 18.38 1.03
N ASN A 105 5.79 17.95 1.34
CA ASN A 105 6.26 16.60 1.02
C ASN A 105 5.36 15.53 1.66
N THR A 106 5.04 15.66 2.94
CA THR A 106 4.20 14.70 3.67
C THR A 106 2.76 14.71 3.16
N ALA A 107 2.21 15.89 2.81
CA ALA A 107 0.87 15.98 2.26
C ALA A 107 0.75 15.28 0.89
N ILE A 108 1.70 15.50 -0.02
CA ILE A 108 1.74 14.79 -1.29
C ILE A 108 1.89 13.29 -1.05
N SER A 109 2.87 12.92 -0.25
CA SER A 109 3.23 11.54 0.07
C SER A 109 2.05 10.68 0.53
N PHE A 110 1.24 11.18 1.47
CA PHE A 110 0.07 10.46 1.97
C PHE A 110 -1.10 10.46 0.97
N VAL A 111 -1.29 11.54 0.20
CA VAL A 111 -2.36 11.58 -0.82
C VAL A 111 -2.03 10.71 -2.03
N THR A 112 -0.74 10.53 -2.35
CA THR A 112 -0.27 9.65 -3.42
C THR A 112 -0.14 8.19 -3.00
N ASN A 113 -0.60 7.83 -1.79
CA ASN A 113 -0.54 6.47 -1.26
C ASN A 113 0.90 5.93 -1.13
N THR A 114 1.89 6.82 -0.98
CA THR A 114 3.32 6.47 -0.92
C THR A 114 3.84 6.47 0.50
N ASN A 115 3.35 7.43 1.29
CA ASN A 115 3.72 7.67 2.68
C ASN A 115 5.23 7.66 2.98
N TRP A 116 6.04 8.11 2.03
CA TRP A 116 7.40 8.58 2.28
C TRP A 116 7.47 9.47 3.52
N GLN A 117 8.43 9.19 4.41
CA GLN A 117 8.65 9.89 5.67
C GLN A 117 10.05 10.48 5.70
N ALA A 118 10.15 11.80 5.63
CA ALA A 118 11.39 12.55 5.86
C ALA A 118 11.43 13.12 7.30
N TYR A 119 10.78 12.43 8.25
CA TYR A 119 10.59 12.85 9.63
C TYR A 119 10.43 11.64 10.55
N SER A 120 10.71 11.82 11.84
CA SER A 120 10.37 10.85 12.90
C SER A 120 8.99 11.20 13.47
N GLY A 121 8.05 10.26 13.40
CA GLY A 121 6.64 10.52 13.71
C GLY A 121 6.40 10.97 15.15
N GLU A 122 7.03 10.28 16.11
CA GLU A 122 6.97 10.59 17.55
C GLU A 122 7.52 11.97 17.91
N SER A 123 8.45 12.49 17.12
CA SER A 123 9.15 13.74 17.43
C SER A 123 8.74 14.93 16.54
N THR A 124 7.79 14.71 15.61
CA THR A 124 7.38 15.71 14.62
C THR A 124 5.87 15.94 14.59
N GLN A 125 5.06 14.87 14.68
CA GLN A 125 3.62 14.94 14.39
C GLN A 125 2.76 14.82 15.66
N GLY A 126 1.82 15.75 15.83
CA GLY A 126 0.76 15.65 16.83
C GLY A 126 -0.17 14.44 16.58
N HIS A 127 -0.69 13.85 17.65
CA HIS A 127 -1.58 12.68 17.56
C HIS A 127 -2.86 12.98 16.80
N LEU A 128 -3.36 14.22 16.85
CA LEU A 128 -4.52 14.61 16.05
C LEU A 128 -4.21 14.62 14.55
N VAL A 129 -3.03 15.07 14.15
CA VAL A 129 -2.63 15.09 12.73
C VAL A 129 -2.40 13.66 12.22
N GLN A 130 -1.74 12.82 13.01
CA GLN A 130 -1.62 11.38 12.73
C GLN A 130 -3.01 10.75 12.52
N MET A 131 -3.92 10.92 13.49
CA MET A 131 -5.24 10.27 13.46
C MET A 131 -6.21 10.85 12.42
N ALA A 132 -6.39 12.18 12.39
CA ALA A 132 -7.43 12.83 11.60
C ALA A 132 -6.91 13.37 10.25
N GLY A 133 -5.60 13.35 10.02
CA GLY A 133 -4.97 13.75 8.77
C GLY A 133 -4.39 12.54 8.05
N LEU A 134 -3.31 11.99 8.60
CA LEU A 134 -2.50 10.94 7.97
C LEU A 134 -3.28 9.62 7.84
N ALA A 135 -3.88 9.11 8.92
CA ALA A 135 -4.68 7.90 8.86
C ALA A 135 -5.94 8.05 8.00
N VAL A 136 -6.57 9.24 7.95
CA VAL A 136 -7.67 9.51 7.02
C VAL A 136 -7.20 9.42 5.58
N GLN A 137 -6.03 9.99 5.26
CA GLN A 137 -5.44 9.83 3.92
C GLN A 137 -5.18 8.37 3.60
N ASN A 138 -4.65 7.56 4.53
CA ASN A 138 -4.43 6.13 4.30
C ASN A 138 -5.69 5.37 3.85
N PHE A 139 -6.87 5.78 4.31
CA PHE A 139 -8.14 5.22 3.85
C PHE A 139 -8.52 5.72 2.46
N VAL A 140 -8.44 7.02 2.22
CA VAL A 140 -8.98 7.61 0.99
C VAL A 140 -8.03 7.46 -0.19
N SER A 141 -6.72 7.47 0.00
CA SER A 141 -5.72 7.20 -1.05
C SER A 141 -5.86 5.77 -1.58
N ALA A 142 -5.98 4.79 -0.67
CA ALA A 142 -6.24 3.39 -1.03
C ALA A 142 -7.58 3.23 -1.75
N ALA A 143 -8.64 3.89 -1.26
CA ALA A 143 -9.95 3.85 -1.92
C ALA A 143 -9.94 4.52 -3.30
N VAL A 144 -9.15 5.59 -3.52
CA VAL A 144 -8.92 6.17 -4.85
C VAL A 144 -8.27 5.16 -5.78
N GLY A 145 -7.22 4.46 -5.32
CA GLY A 145 -6.56 3.40 -6.10
C GLY A 145 -7.54 2.31 -6.54
N MET A 146 -8.37 1.82 -5.61
CA MET A 146 -9.42 0.84 -5.91
C MET A 146 -10.47 1.40 -6.88
N ALA A 147 -10.90 2.65 -6.70
CA ALA A 147 -11.89 3.29 -7.57
C ALA A 147 -11.39 3.40 -9.02
N VAL A 148 -10.13 3.83 -9.21
CA VAL A 148 -9.50 3.89 -10.55
C VAL A 148 -9.40 2.49 -11.17
N ALA A 149 -8.99 1.48 -10.40
CA ALA A 149 -8.96 0.10 -10.89
C ALA A 149 -10.35 -0.37 -11.33
N VAL A 150 -11.38 -0.14 -10.51
CA VAL A 150 -12.77 -0.51 -10.82
C VAL A 150 -13.30 0.23 -12.04
N ALA A 151 -12.97 1.51 -12.21
CA ALA A 151 -13.33 2.28 -13.40
C ALA A 151 -12.70 1.67 -14.67
N LEU A 152 -11.43 1.27 -14.62
CA LEU A 152 -10.77 0.56 -15.72
C LEU A 152 -11.44 -0.80 -15.99
N VAL A 153 -11.78 -1.56 -14.96
CA VAL A 153 -12.50 -2.84 -15.10
C VAL A 153 -13.87 -2.66 -15.73
N ARG A 154 -14.64 -1.62 -15.35
CA ARG A 154 -15.91 -1.27 -16.02
C ARG A 154 -15.68 -0.90 -17.48
N GLY A 155 -14.57 -0.23 -17.78
CA GLY A 155 -14.11 0.04 -19.13
C GLY A 155 -13.92 -1.23 -19.97
N PHE A 156 -13.47 -2.34 -19.38
CA PHE A 156 -13.42 -3.65 -20.07
C PHE A 156 -14.77 -4.36 -20.12
N ALA A 157 -15.53 -4.35 -19.02
CA ALA A 157 -16.78 -5.12 -18.91
C ALA A 157 -17.94 -4.56 -19.75
N ARG A 158 -18.13 -3.23 -19.78
CA ARG A 158 -19.27 -2.59 -20.44
C ARG A 158 -19.09 -2.57 -21.96
N ARG A 159 -20.17 -2.83 -22.71
CA ARG A 159 -20.22 -2.73 -24.18
C ARG A 159 -20.96 -1.46 -24.59
N HIS A 160 -20.37 -0.66 -25.47
CA HIS A 160 -20.97 0.57 -26.03
C HIS A 160 -21.45 1.63 -25.02
N ALA A 161 -20.96 1.60 -23.77
CA ALA A 161 -21.23 2.62 -22.77
C ALA A 161 -20.17 3.73 -22.79
N THR A 162 -20.58 4.98 -22.63
CA THR A 162 -19.69 6.15 -22.49
C THR A 162 -19.33 6.46 -21.03
N GLU A 163 -19.97 5.77 -20.09
CA GLU A 163 -19.94 6.04 -18.66
C GLU A 163 -19.25 4.91 -17.88
N LEU A 164 -18.58 5.27 -16.78
CA LEU A 164 -17.76 4.40 -15.94
C LEU A 164 -18.29 4.26 -14.50
N GLY A 165 -19.52 4.67 -14.24
CA GLY A 165 -20.09 4.79 -12.89
C GLY A 165 -19.73 6.15 -12.26
N ASN A 166 -19.60 6.21 -10.93
CA ASN A 166 -19.44 7.47 -10.20
C ASN A 166 -18.29 7.35 -9.19
N PHE A 167 -17.29 8.23 -9.33
CA PHE A 167 -16.10 8.25 -8.47
C PHE A 167 -16.44 8.38 -6.99
N TRP A 168 -17.37 9.26 -6.63
CA TRP A 168 -17.73 9.49 -5.23
C TRP A 168 -18.39 8.26 -4.59
N VAL A 169 -19.17 7.52 -5.38
CA VAL A 169 -19.78 6.26 -4.93
C VAL A 169 -18.71 5.19 -4.73
N ASP A 170 -17.77 5.07 -5.65
CA ASP A 170 -16.69 4.09 -5.56
C ASP A 170 -15.76 4.38 -4.38
N LEU A 171 -15.40 5.66 -4.18
CA LEU A 171 -14.60 6.13 -3.07
C LEU A 171 -15.27 5.79 -1.73
N VAL A 172 -16.51 6.25 -1.52
CA VAL A 172 -17.22 6.06 -0.24
C VAL A 172 -17.47 4.59 0.05
N ARG A 173 -17.84 3.79 -0.96
CA ARG A 173 -18.07 2.35 -0.76
C ARG A 173 -16.79 1.58 -0.51
N GLY A 174 -15.70 1.92 -1.21
CA GLY A 174 -14.37 1.37 -0.96
C GLY A 174 -13.94 1.62 0.49
N THR A 175 -14.05 2.86 0.94
CA THR A 175 -13.71 3.25 2.31
C THR A 175 -14.62 2.57 3.34
N LEU A 176 -15.94 2.69 3.23
CA LEU A 176 -16.86 2.28 4.30
C LEU A 176 -17.20 0.80 4.33
N ARG A 177 -17.26 0.14 3.17
CA ARG A 177 -17.68 -1.27 3.08
C ARG A 177 -16.49 -2.23 3.03
N ILE A 178 -15.33 -1.79 2.55
CA ILE A 178 -14.16 -2.68 2.39
C ILE A 178 -13.08 -2.32 3.40
N LEU A 179 -12.49 -1.13 3.30
CA LEU A 179 -11.31 -0.77 4.08
C LEU A 179 -11.63 -0.64 5.58
N LEU A 180 -12.63 0.16 5.95
CA LEU A 180 -12.93 0.46 7.35
C LEU A 180 -13.29 -0.80 8.16
N PRO A 181 -14.18 -1.71 7.71
CA PRO A 181 -14.52 -2.90 8.50
C PRO A 181 -13.33 -3.84 8.67
N ILE A 182 -12.52 -4.04 7.63
CA ILE A 182 -11.34 -4.92 7.70
C ILE A 182 -10.28 -4.28 8.61
N ALA A 183 -10.02 -2.98 8.47
CA ALA A 183 -9.05 -2.25 9.29
C ALA A 183 -9.45 -2.23 10.77
N VAL A 184 -10.74 -2.10 11.11
CA VAL A 184 -11.20 -2.18 12.51
C VAL A 184 -10.93 -3.55 13.11
N VAL A 185 -11.23 -4.63 12.38
CA VAL A 185 -10.97 -6.01 12.84
C VAL A 185 -9.46 -6.22 13.00
N ALA A 186 -8.66 -5.82 12.01
CA ALA A 186 -7.21 -5.91 12.06
C ALA A 186 -6.61 -5.12 13.23
N ALA A 187 -7.06 -3.88 13.47
CA ALA A 187 -6.59 -3.07 14.59
C ALA A 187 -6.87 -3.74 15.94
N ILE A 188 -8.05 -4.36 16.11
CA ILE A 188 -8.38 -5.12 17.33
C ILE A 188 -7.44 -6.33 17.49
N ILE A 189 -7.14 -7.04 16.39
CA ILE A 189 -6.20 -8.16 16.40
C ILE A 189 -4.78 -7.69 16.79
N LEU A 190 -4.32 -6.57 16.23
CA LEU A 190 -3.00 -5.99 16.56
C LEU A 190 -2.93 -5.55 18.03
N ILE A 191 -3.99 -4.91 18.56
CA ILE A 191 -4.10 -4.56 19.98
C ILE A 191 -4.02 -5.81 20.85
N ALA A 192 -4.71 -6.89 20.48
CA ALA A 192 -4.65 -8.17 21.19
C ALA A 192 -3.23 -8.79 21.15
N GLY A 193 -2.43 -8.47 20.13
CA GLY A 193 -1.03 -8.83 20.03
C GLY A 193 -0.06 -7.92 20.77
N GLY A 194 -0.52 -6.78 21.28
CA GLY A 194 0.28 -5.83 22.07
C GLY A 194 0.57 -4.49 21.39
N ALA A 195 0.03 -4.23 20.19
CA ALA A 195 0.13 -2.92 19.56
C ALA A 195 -0.65 -1.89 20.40
N ILE A 196 -0.13 -0.68 20.52
CA ILE A 196 -0.75 0.32 21.40
C ILE A 196 -1.91 1.04 20.71
N GLN A 197 -2.88 1.50 21.49
CA GLN A 197 -3.95 2.37 21.01
C GLN A 197 -4.42 3.27 22.16
N ASN A 198 -3.85 4.47 22.27
CA ASN A 198 -4.17 5.43 23.34
C ASN A 198 -3.93 6.89 22.90
N PHE A 199 -4.09 7.86 23.82
CA PHE A 199 -3.84 9.29 23.56
C PHE A 199 -2.82 9.91 24.53
N HIS A 200 -1.89 9.12 25.09
CA HIS A 200 -0.86 9.61 26.01
C HIS A 200 0.22 10.42 25.27
N LEU A 201 0.31 11.73 25.53
CA LEU A 201 1.14 12.69 24.78
C LEU A 201 2.55 12.79 25.36
N HIS A 202 3.34 11.71 25.27
CA HIS A 202 4.75 11.67 25.72
C HIS A 202 4.93 12.03 27.21
N ASP A 203 3.94 11.73 28.02
CA ASP A 203 3.87 12.07 29.46
C ASP A 203 4.31 10.90 30.36
N GLN A 204 4.58 9.73 29.78
CA GLN A 204 5.02 8.55 30.51
C GLN A 204 6.54 8.50 30.57
N VAL A 205 7.11 9.01 31.66
CA VAL A 205 8.53 8.87 31.98
C VAL A 205 8.69 7.69 32.95
N VAL A 206 9.54 6.74 32.59
CA VAL A 206 9.88 5.58 33.42
C VAL A 206 11.34 5.62 33.84
N ASP A 207 11.57 5.34 35.12
CA ASP A 207 12.90 5.10 35.65
C ASP A 207 13.32 3.67 35.29
N THR A 208 14.37 3.56 34.48
CA THR A 208 14.93 2.28 34.05
C THR A 208 15.63 1.59 35.22
N LEU A 209 15.83 0.27 35.09
CA LEU A 209 16.56 -0.53 36.10
C LEU A 209 18.01 -0.04 36.33
N ALA A 210 18.60 0.65 35.35
CA ALA A 210 19.94 1.23 35.43
C ALA A 210 19.94 2.66 36.01
N GLY A 211 18.78 3.21 36.40
CA GLY A 211 18.63 4.54 36.98
C GLY A 211 18.58 5.69 35.97
N ALA A 212 18.53 5.40 34.66
CA ALA A 212 18.25 6.41 33.63
C ALA A 212 16.73 6.63 33.48
N GLN A 213 16.33 7.80 32.96
CA GLN A 213 14.93 8.07 32.60
C GLN A 213 14.69 7.86 31.12
N GLN A 214 13.57 7.23 30.79
CA GLN A 214 13.13 7.03 29.41
C GLN A 214 11.68 7.50 29.26
N THR A 215 11.43 8.30 28.24
CA THR A 215 10.06 8.68 27.85
C THR A 215 9.48 7.62 26.92
N ILE A 216 8.32 7.09 27.26
CA ILE A 216 7.55 6.15 26.45
C ILE A 216 6.54 6.94 25.63
N THR A 217 6.62 6.77 24.31
CA THR A 217 5.73 7.41 23.36
C THR A 217 4.37 6.69 23.38
N GLY A 218 3.27 7.46 23.40
CA GLY A 218 1.91 6.93 23.24
C GLY A 218 1.39 7.13 21.82
N GLY A 219 0.09 6.89 21.61
CA GLY A 219 -0.58 7.24 20.36
C GLY A 219 -1.63 6.24 19.89
N PRO A 220 -2.51 6.65 18.96
CA PRO A 220 -3.53 5.80 18.34
C PRO A 220 -2.91 4.92 17.22
N VAL A 221 -1.94 4.09 17.59
CA VAL A 221 -1.04 3.39 16.66
C VAL A 221 -1.74 2.25 15.91
N ALA A 222 -2.34 1.29 16.61
CA ALA A 222 -2.92 0.10 15.99
C ALA A 222 -3.99 0.41 14.92
N SER A 223 -4.75 1.49 15.11
CA SER A 223 -5.74 1.94 14.12
C SER A 223 -5.11 2.45 12.83
N GLN A 224 -3.96 3.13 12.93
CA GLN A 224 -3.20 3.60 11.78
C GLN A 224 -2.42 2.46 11.14
N GLU A 225 -1.86 1.55 11.95
CA GLU A 225 -1.17 0.34 11.52
C GLU A 225 -2.04 -0.52 10.61
N ALA A 226 -3.26 -0.84 11.07
CA ALA A 226 -4.16 -1.69 10.32
C ALA A 226 -4.48 -1.16 8.91
N ILE A 227 -4.71 0.15 8.77
CA ILE A 227 -4.99 0.74 7.46
C ILE A 227 -3.72 0.99 6.65
N LYS A 228 -2.58 1.28 7.28
CA LYS A 228 -1.34 1.51 6.53
C LYS A 228 -0.92 0.23 5.81
N GLU A 229 -1.10 -0.94 6.43
CA GLU A 229 -0.84 -2.24 5.81
C GLU A 229 -1.93 -2.61 4.80
N LEU A 230 -3.21 -2.59 5.22
CA LEU A 230 -4.34 -3.02 4.39
C LEU A 230 -4.49 -2.18 3.10
N GLY A 231 -4.31 -0.87 3.21
CA GLY A 231 -4.41 0.06 2.09
C GLY A 231 -3.11 0.21 1.31
N THR A 232 -2.08 -0.60 1.63
CA THR A 232 -0.75 -0.57 1.02
C THR A 232 -0.17 0.84 0.99
N ASN A 233 -0.20 1.52 2.15
CA ASN A 233 0.26 2.90 2.32
C ASN A 233 1.64 2.98 2.98
N GLY A 234 1.87 2.20 4.04
CA GLY A 234 3.17 2.03 4.70
C GLY A 234 3.69 3.17 5.58
N GLY A 235 2.94 4.26 5.78
CA GLY A 235 3.37 5.36 6.66
C GLY A 235 3.27 5.02 8.14
N GLY A 236 4.41 4.72 8.77
CA GLY A 236 4.49 4.35 10.18
C GLY A 236 4.11 5.47 11.14
N PHE A 237 3.61 5.11 12.32
CA PHE A 237 3.36 6.09 13.38
C PHE A 237 4.68 6.59 13.97
N TYR A 238 5.65 5.69 14.12
CA TYR A 238 7.01 5.96 14.59
C TYR A 238 8.03 5.93 13.44
N ASN A 239 9.21 6.50 13.68
CA ASN A 239 10.31 6.49 12.71
C ASN A 239 10.72 5.08 12.30
N ALA A 240 10.73 4.14 13.25
CA ALA A 240 11.08 2.75 12.98
C ALA A 240 9.95 1.96 12.30
N ASN A 241 8.77 2.57 12.08
CA ASN A 241 7.65 1.99 11.35
C ASN A 241 7.27 0.60 11.94
N SER A 242 7.08 -0.40 11.10
CA SER A 242 6.68 -1.76 11.49
C SER A 242 7.80 -2.50 12.25
N ALA A 243 9.01 -1.94 12.34
CA ALA A 243 10.03 -2.45 13.24
C ALA A 243 9.77 -2.01 14.69
N HIS A 244 8.91 -1.01 14.94
CA HIS A 244 8.67 -0.50 16.28
C HIS A 244 7.79 -1.47 17.12
N PRO A 245 8.15 -1.80 18.38
CA PRO A 245 7.36 -2.72 19.22
C PRO A 245 5.91 -2.34 19.49
N PHE A 246 5.58 -1.06 19.38
CA PHE A 246 4.21 -0.58 19.54
C PHE A 246 3.38 -0.60 18.26
N GLU A 247 4.02 -0.75 17.10
CA GLU A 247 3.37 -0.95 15.80
C GLU A 247 3.17 -2.45 15.56
N ASN A 248 4.27 -3.22 15.63
CA ASN A 248 4.28 -4.66 15.40
C ASN A 248 4.97 -5.41 16.56
N PRO A 249 4.22 -5.85 17.57
CA PRO A 249 4.78 -6.34 18.84
C PRO A 249 5.40 -7.74 18.75
N THR A 250 4.90 -8.62 17.89
CA THR A 250 5.20 -10.07 17.91
C THR A 250 5.34 -10.68 16.52
N THR A 251 5.95 -11.87 16.42
CA THR A 251 6.10 -12.57 15.12
C THR A 251 4.75 -12.87 14.45
N TRP A 252 3.70 -13.16 15.22
CA TRP A 252 2.40 -13.48 14.64
C TRP A 252 1.62 -12.23 14.21
N THR A 253 1.83 -11.07 14.87
CA THR A 253 1.32 -9.79 14.34
C THR A 253 2.02 -9.42 13.04
N ASN A 254 3.33 -9.70 12.93
CA ASN A 254 4.07 -9.53 11.68
C ASN A 254 3.45 -10.34 10.52
N TRP A 255 3.07 -11.59 10.78
CA TRP A 255 2.38 -12.41 9.79
C TRP A 255 1.03 -11.79 9.37
N ILE A 256 0.28 -11.22 10.32
CA ILE A 256 -0.99 -10.54 10.04
C ILE A 256 -0.76 -9.29 9.18
N GLU A 257 0.26 -8.48 9.47
CA GLU A 257 0.62 -7.30 8.66
C GLU A 257 0.97 -7.71 7.23
N VAL A 258 1.82 -8.71 7.05
CA VAL A 258 2.13 -9.25 5.70
C VAL A 258 0.88 -9.77 4.99
N PHE A 259 -0.04 -10.39 5.71
CA PHE A 259 -1.33 -10.78 5.14
C PHE A 259 -2.15 -9.57 4.68
N LEU A 260 -2.20 -8.49 5.47
CA LEU A 260 -2.92 -7.26 5.13
C LEU A 260 -2.31 -6.56 3.91
N LEU A 261 -0.98 -6.52 3.78
CA LEU A 261 -0.28 -6.02 2.58
C LEU A 261 -0.78 -6.67 1.29
N LEU A 262 -1.04 -7.97 1.33
CA LEU A 262 -1.26 -8.81 0.15
C LEU A 262 -2.73 -9.08 -0.16
N VAL A 263 -3.61 -9.02 0.85
CA VAL A 263 -4.97 -9.59 0.76
C VAL A 263 -5.85 -8.90 -0.28
N ILE A 264 -5.82 -7.57 -0.38
CA ILE A 264 -6.64 -6.85 -1.37
C ILE A 264 -6.07 -7.06 -2.77
N SER A 265 -4.76 -6.92 -2.93
CA SER A 265 -4.09 -7.05 -4.23
C SER A 265 -4.29 -8.42 -4.85
N PHE A 266 -4.21 -9.50 -4.06
CA PHE A 266 -4.53 -10.84 -4.57
C PHE A 266 -6.02 -11.09 -4.74
N SER A 267 -6.92 -10.38 -4.06
CA SER A 267 -8.38 -10.57 -4.19
C SER A 267 -9.02 -9.74 -5.32
N LEU A 268 -8.39 -8.64 -5.73
CA LEU A 268 -8.87 -7.79 -6.82
C LEU A 268 -8.95 -8.50 -8.19
N PRO A 269 -8.02 -9.40 -8.59
CA PRO A 269 -8.18 -10.22 -9.79
C PRO A 269 -9.48 -11.06 -9.81
N ARG A 270 -9.94 -11.54 -8.65
CA ARG A 270 -11.25 -12.21 -8.55
C ARG A 270 -12.39 -11.25 -8.84
N THR A 271 -12.33 -10.04 -8.29
CA THR A 271 -13.29 -8.96 -8.55
C THR A 271 -13.36 -8.66 -10.04
N PHE A 272 -12.21 -8.47 -10.68
CA PHE A 272 -12.09 -8.29 -12.13
C PHE A 272 -12.77 -9.43 -12.90
N GLY A 273 -12.40 -10.68 -12.61
CA GLY A 273 -12.96 -11.85 -13.30
C GLY A 273 -14.49 -11.98 -13.14
N ARG A 274 -15.06 -11.51 -12.03
CA ARG A 274 -16.52 -11.44 -11.84
C ARG A 274 -17.16 -10.32 -12.64
N MET A 275 -16.54 -9.13 -12.68
CA MET A 275 -17.06 -7.97 -13.40
C MET A 275 -17.03 -8.15 -14.92
N VAL A 276 -16.02 -8.83 -15.47
CA VAL A 276 -15.93 -9.15 -16.91
C VAL A 276 -16.61 -10.47 -17.28
N GLU A 277 -17.37 -11.07 -16.34
CA GLU A 277 -18.10 -12.33 -16.52
C GLU A 277 -17.22 -13.53 -16.95
N SER A 278 -15.92 -13.46 -16.66
CA SER A 278 -14.96 -14.53 -16.96
C SER A 278 -14.00 -14.75 -15.80
N ARG A 279 -14.34 -15.70 -14.93
CA ARG A 279 -13.50 -16.07 -13.79
C ARG A 279 -12.11 -16.54 -14.21
N LYS A 280 -11.98 -17.15 -15.39
CA LYS A 280 -10.70 -17.60 -15.95
C LYS A 280 -9.73 -16.44 -16.15
N GLN A 281 -10.22 -15.28 -16.55
CA GLN A 281 -9.39 -14.08 -16.73
C GLN A 281 -8.87 -13.53 -15.40
N GLY A 282 -9.72 -13.55 -14.37
CA GLY A 282 -9.30 -13.23 -13.00
C GLY A 282 -8.23 -14.18 -12.46
N TYR A 283 -8.41 -15.49 -12.67
CA TYR A 283 -7.40 -16.49 -12.28
C TYR A 283 -6.10 -16.37 -13.07
N ALA A 284 -6.15 -16.00 -14.36
CA ALA A 284 -4.95 -15.79 -15.15
C ALA A 284 -4.09 -14.65 -14.59
N ILE A 285 -4.70 -13.51 -14.23
CA ILE A 285 -3.99 -12.38 -13.62
C ILE A 285 -3.43 -12.79 -12.25
N ALA A 286 -4.25 -13.41 -11.39
CA ALA A 286 -3.83 -13.87 -10.07
C ALA A 286 -2.65 -14.87 -10.16
N ALA A 287 -2.68 -15.78 -11.14
CA ALA A 287 -1.61 -16.75 -11.35
C ALA A 287 -0.29 -16.08 -11.76
N VAL A 288 -0.33 -15.09 -12.66
CA VAL A 288 0.88 -14.34 -13.05
C VAL A 288 1.45 -13.58 -11.86
N MET A 289 0.60 -12.86 -11.10
CA MET A 289 1.01 -12.17 -9.88
C MET A 289 1.64 -13.14 -8.88
N ALA A 290 1.02 -14.31 -8.64
CA ALA A 290 1.49 -15.30 -7.70
C ALA A 290 2.83 -15.92 -8.11
N VAL A 291 3.01 -16.24 -9.40
CA VAL A 291 4.28 -16.80 -9.91
C VAL A 291 5.42 -15.80 -9.73
N LEU A 292 5.20 -14.54 -10.11
CA LEU A 292 6.22 -13.49 -9.96
C LEU A 292 6.55 -13.23 -8.48
N ALA A 293 5.53 -13.12 -7.61
CA ALA A 293 5.74 -12.95 -6.18
C ALA A 293 6.48 -14.14 -5.55
N LEU A 294 6.12 -15.38 -5.91
CA LEU A 294 6.79 -16.58 -5.42
C LEU A 294 8.26 -16.65 -5.85
N ILE A 295 8.57 -16.24 -7.08
CA ILE A 295 9.96 -16.15 -7.55
C ILE A 295 10.71 -15.09 -6.73
N SER A 296 10.10 -13.91 -6.55
CA SER A 296 10.75 -12.80 -5.83
C SER A 296 11.05 -13.14 -4.37
N VAL A 297 10.04 -13.59 -3.62
CA VAL A 297 10.20 -13.93 -2.20
C VAL A 297 11.19 -15.08 -2.01
N SER A 298 11.23 -16.05 -2.93
CA SER A 298 12.18 -17.17 -2.88
C SER A 298 13.62 -16.71 -3.09
N LEU A 299 13.84 -15.77 -4.02
CA LEU A 299 15.16 -15.18 -4.26
C LEU A 299 15.58 -14.29 -3.09
N MET A 300 14.69 -13.43 -2.59
CA MET A 300 14.92 -12.59 -1.41
C MET A 300 15.34 -13.44 -0.20
N LEU A 301 14.55 -14.46 0.14
CA LEU A 301 14.84 -15.39 1.23
C LEU A 301 16.20 -16.05 1.05
N ARG A 302 16.49 -16.55 -0.16
CA ARG A 302 17.78 -17.18 -0.46
C ARG A 302 18.94 -16.21 -0.23
N PHE A 303 18.86 -14.99 -0.74
CA PHE A 303 19.94 -14.01 -0.66
C PHE A 303 20.19 -13.53 0.78
N GLN A 304 19.15 -13.41 1.58
CA GLN A 304 19.31 -13.04 2.99
C GLN A 304 19.84 -14.17 3.86
N LEU A 305 19.28 -15.38 3.71
CA LEU A 305 19.69 -16.55 4.49
C LEU A 305 21.10 -17.05 4.14
N GLN A 306 21.64 -16.69 2.97
CA GLN A 306 23.04 -16.95 2.64
C GLN A 306 24.03 -16.15 3.49
N ALA A 307 23.59 -15.07 4.16
CA ALA A 307 24.42 -14.23 5.03
C ALA A 307 25.75 -13.79 4.36
N HIS A 308 25.67 -13.39 3.08
CA HIS A 308 26.84 -12.97 2.32
C HIS A 308 27.42 -11.65 2.87
N GLY A 309 28.72 -11.64 3.18
CA GLY A 309 29.46 -10.48 3.70
C GLY A 309 30.33 -10.84 4.90
N THR A 310 31.37 -10.06 5.16
CA THR A 310 32.38 -10.39 6.18
C THR A 310 31.79 -10.64 7.58
N VAL A 311 30.94 -9.73 8.06
CA VAL A 311 30.31 -9.85 9.39
C VAL A 311 29.18 -10.88 9.39
N PRO A 312 28.20 -10.84 8.46
CA PRO A 312 27.14 -11.86 8.44
C PRO A 312 27.65 -13.30 8.29
N THR A 313 28.73 -13.52 7.51
CA THR A 313 29.34 -14.85 7.36
C THR A 313 30.04 -15.29 8.65
N ALA A 314 30.74 -14.39 9.34
CA ALA A 314 31.41 -14.71 10.61
C ALA A 314 30.43 -15.03 11.74
N VAL A 315 29.29 -14.33 11.78
CA VAL A 315 28.21 -14.55 12.77
C VAL A 315 27.26 -15.69 12.34
N GLY A 316 27.25 -16.05 11.06
CA GLY A 316 26.35 -17.05 10.47
C GLY A 316 24.92 -16.56 10.22
N SER A 317 24.68 -15.24 10.27
CA SER A 317 23.36 -14.62 10.05
C SER A 317 23.49 -13.13 9.68
N ALA A 318 22.63 -12.63 8.80
CA ALA A 318 22.53 -11.22 8.42
C ALA A 318 21.54 -10.47 9.33
N MET A 319 21.92 -10.24 10.59
CA MET A 319 21.04 -9.63 11.61
C MET A 319 21.09 -8.09 11.68
N GLU A 320 21.97 -7.44 10.92
CA GLU A 320 22.03 -5.97 10.90
C GLU A 320 20.73 -5.40 10.33
N GLY A 321 20.11 -4.45 11.02
CA GLY A 321 18.80 -3.89 10.65
C GLY A 321 17.61 -4.85 10.80
N VAL A 322 17.78 -6.04 11.40
CA VAL A 322 16.73 -7.04 11.59
C VAL A 322 16.33 -7.13 13.06
N GLU A 323 15.03 -7.12 13.32
CA GLU A 323 14.48 -7.29 14.66
C GLU A 323 14.56 -8.75 15.12
N GLN A 324 14.99 -8.96 16.37
CA GLN A 324 15.08 -10.30 16.98
C GLN A 324 13.73 -11.04 17.01
N ARG A 325 12.62 -10.28 17.08
CA ARG A 325 11.25 -10.81 17.11
C ARG A 325 10.86 -11.53 15.82
N PHE A 326 11.41 -11.11 14.69
CA PHE A 326 11.07 -11.62 13.37
C PHE A 326 12.18 -12.51 12.82
N GLY A 327 13.43 -12.09 13.00
CA GLY A 327 14.60 -12.75 12.43
C GLY A 327 14.66 -12.63 10.90
N VAL A 328 15.76 -13.10 10.33
CA VAL A 328 16.10 -12.84 8.92
C VAL A 328 15.05 -13.35 7.93
N ALA A 329 14.47 -14.52 8.18
CA ALA A 329 13.53 -15.13 7.23
C ALA A 329 12.22 -14.34 7.14
N ASP A 330 11.61 -13.99 8.27
CA ASP A 330 10.31 -13.31 8.28
C ASP A 330 10.46 -11.86 7.81
N SER A 331 11.53 -11.18 8.21
CA SER A 331 11.89 -9.84 7.70
C SER A 331 12.15 -9.85 6.18
N ALA A 332 12.76 -10.90 5.63
CA ALA A 332 12.91 -11.04 4.18
C ALA A 332 11.56 -11.20 3.45
N VAL A 333 10.59 -11.93 4.03
CA VAL A 333 9.24 -12.05 3.48
C VAL A 333 8.49 -10.72 3.56
N PHE A 334 8.61 -10.00 4.68
CA PHE A 334 8.00 -8.68 4.83
C PHE A 334 8.56 -7.68 3.82
N ALA A 335 9.89 -7.59 3.71
CA ALA A 335 10.58 -6.71 2.77
C ALA A 335 10.22 -7.00 1.31
N ASP A 336 10.06 -8.27 0.94
CA ASP A 336 9.59 -8.63 -0.40
C ASP A 336 8.12 -8.21 -0.60
N ALA A 337 7.24 -8.55 0.35
CA ALA A 337 5.82 -8.21 0.27
C ALA A 337 5.57 -6.70 0.20
N THR A 338 6.21 -5.91 1.07
CA THR A 338 6.04 -4.45 1.14
C THR A 338 6.54 -3.75 -0.13
N THR A 339 7.60 -4.25 -0.76
CA THR A 339 8.15 -3.67 -2.00
C THR A 339 7.44 -4.16 -3.26
N LEU A 340 6.89 -5.38 -3.27
CA LEU A 340 6.04 -5.86 -4.37
C LEU A 340 4.65 -5.22 -4.38
N THR A 341 4.15 -4.80 -3.22
CA THR A 341 2.82 -4.22 -3.04
C THR A 341 2.81 -2.70 -3.03
N SER A 342 3.93 -2.03 -3.33
CA SER A 342 4.04 -0.56 -3.23
C SER A 342 3.71 -0.01 -1.83
N THR A 343 3.79 -0.83 -0.78
CA THR A 343 3.32 -0.41 0.55
C THR A 343 4.34 0.49 1.22
N GLY A 344 5.61 0.08 1.29
CA GLY A 344 6.64 0.90 1.93
C GLY A 344 6.65 0.86 3.46
N ALA A 345 5.85 -0.01 4.09
CA ALA A 345 6.06 -0.39 5.49
C ALA A 345 7.39 -1.12 5.64
N VAL A 346 8.10 -0.92 6.75
CA VAL A 346 9.44 -1.48 6.97
C VAL A 346 9.52 -2.08 8.37
N ASP A 347 9.64 -3.42 8.46
CA ASP A 347 9.86 -4.16 9.72
C ASP A 347 11.36 -4.41 10.02
N SER A 348 12.20 -4.08 9.05
CA SER A 348 13.64 -4.31 9.04
C SER A 348 14.32 -3.40 8.01
N PHE A 349 15.43 -2.78 8.39
CA PHE A 349 16.03 -1.72 7.57
C PHE A 349 16.67 -2.26 6.30
N HIS A 350 16.05 -1.95 5.15
CA HIS A 350 16.50 -2.41 3.82
C HIS A 350 17.90 -1.95 3.45
N ASP A 351 18.40 -0.85 4.01
CA ASP A 351 19.77 -0.37 3.76
C ASP A 351 20.84 -1.30 4.37
N SER A 352 20.46 -2.06 5.40
CA SER A 352 21.31 -3.04 6.06
C SER A 352 21.24 -4.44 5.44
N TYR A 353 20.43 -4.62 4.40
CA TYR A 353 20.24 -5.91 3.74
C TYR A 353 21.53 -6.38 3.04
N THR A 354 21.67 -7.70 2.83
CA THR A 354 22.76 -8.20 1.96
C THR A 354 22.64 -7.58 0.58
N SER A 355 23.76 -7.46 -0.15
CA SER A 355 23.78 -6.76 -1.45
C SER A 355 22.71 -7.27 -2.43
N LEU A 356 22.52 -8.58 -2.52
CA LEU A 356 21.48 -9.16 -3.37
C LEU A 356 20.07 -9.07 -2.76
N GLY A 357 19.94 -9.05 -1.43
CA GLY A 357 18.67 -8.77 -0.75
C GLY A 357 18.18 -7.34 -1.00
N GLY A 358 19.06 -6.34 -0.83
CA GLY A 358 18.75 -4.94 -1.15
C GLY A 358 18.54 -4.70 -2.66
N MET A 359 19.21 -5.46 -3.53
CA MET A 359 18.89 -5.45 -4.96
C MET A 359 17.44 -5.91 -5.23
N MET A 360 16.97 -6.94 -4.53
CA MET A 360 15.60 -7.45 -4.73
C MET A 360 14.53 -6.43 -4.30
N THR A 361 14.74 -5.69 -3.20
CA THR A 361 13.80 -4.62 -2.79
C THR A 361 13.71 -3.54 -3.87
N LEU A 362 14.84 -3.11 -4.43
CA LEU A 362 14.89 -2.16 -5.55
C LEU A 362 14.26 -2.72 -6.82
N PHE A 363 14.55 -3.99 -7.15
CA PHE A 363 13.99 -4.65 -8.32
C PHE A 363 12.46 -4.72 -8.25
N ASN A 364 11.90 -5.09 -7.10
CA ASN A 364 10.45 -5.16 -6.88
C ASN A 364 9.75 -3.82 -7.18
N MET A 365 10.31 -2.71 -6.68
CA MET A 365 9.79 -1.36 -6.95
C MET A 365 9.97 -0.96 -8.42
N GLN A 366 11.16 -1.17 -8.98
CA GLN A 366 11.49 -0.76 -10.36
C GLN A 366 10.80 -1.60 -11.44
N PHE A 367 10.40 -2.84 -11.12
CA PHE A 367 9.57 -3.68 -11.99
C PHE A 367 8.16 -3.09 -12.18
N GLY A 368 7.78 -2.09 -11.36
CA GLY A 368 6.57 -1.29 -11.52
C GLY A 368 5.44 -1.68 -10.56
N GLU A 369 5.75 -2.43 -9.50
CA GLU A 369 4.80 -2.75 -8.41
C GLU A 369 3.51 -3.38 -8.94
N VAL A 370 3.65 -4.35 -9.84
CA VAL A 370 2.52 -4.99 -10.53
C VAL A 370 2.19 -6.40 -10.00
N ALA A 371 3.03 -7.00 -9.17
CA ALA A 371 2.92 -8.42 -8.82
C ALA A 371 3.10 -8.70 -7.32
N PRO A 372 2.06 -8.51 -6.48
CA PRO A 372 0.67 -8.23 -6.85
C PRO A 372 0.34 -6.73 -6.95
N GLY A 373 1.26 -5.86 -6.52
CA GLY A 373 1.08 -4.41 -6.51
C GLY A 373 0.20 -3.87 -5.40
N GLY A 374 0.02 -2.55 -5.36
CA GLY A 374 -0.78 -1.90 -4.32
C GLY A 374 -2.28 -2.03 -4.50
N THR A 375 -3.00 -1.52 -3.49
CA THR A 375 -4.46 -1.54 -3.37
C THR A 375 -5.11 -0.78 -4.52
N GLY A 376 -5.45 -1.53 -5.57
CA GLY A 376 -5.95 -1.01 -6.85
C GLY A 376 -4.85 -0.79 -7.88
N SER A 377 -3.71 -0.19 -7.50
CA SER A 377 -2.59 0.10 -8.40
C SER A 377 -2.00 -1.12 -9.08
N GLY A 378 -1.84 -2.21 -8.33
CA GLY A 378 -1.38 -3.47 -8.87
C GLY A 378 -2.31 -4.03 -9.95
N LEU A 379 -3.63 -3.97 -9.73
CA LEU A 379 -4.59 -4.49 -10.71
C LEU A 379 -4.60 -3.65 -11.98
N TYR A 380 -4.68 -2.32 -11.91
CA TYR A 380 -4.67 -1.53 -13.15
C TYR A 380 -3.32 -1.62 -13.87
N GLY A 381 -2.21 -1.70 -13.14
CA GLY A 381 -0.87 -1.92 -13.71
C GLY A 381 -0.80 -3.23 -14.48
N MET A 382 -1.27 -4.33 -13.87
CA MET A 382 -1.34 -5.64 -14.53
C MET A 382 -2.27 -5.68 -15.73
N LEU A 383 -3.40 -4.97 -15.69
CA LEU A 383 -4.30 -4.89 -16.84
C LEU A 383 -3.66 -4.11 -18.00
N ILE A 384 -2.90 -3.05 -17.71
CA ILE A 384 -2.16 -2.31 -18.73
C ILE A 384 -1.05 -3.19 -19.33
N LEU A 385 -0.31 -3.93 -18.50
CA LEU A 385 0.65 -4.91 -18.99
C LEU A 385 -0.01 -5.98 -19.86
N ALA A 386 -1.18 -6.50 -19.46
CA ALA A 386 -1.93 -7.46 -20.27
C ALA A 386 -2.32 -6.89 -21.64
N VAL A 387 -2.73 -5.61 -21.72
CA VAL A 387 -3.01 -4.93 -23.00
C VAL A 387 -1.77 -4.88 -23.88
N ILE A 388 -0.60 -4.53 -23.32
CA ILE A 388 0.68 -4.51 -24.05
C ILE A 388 1.07 -5.92 -24.50
N THR A 389 0.95 -6.93 -23.63
CA THR A 389 1.25 -8.32 -23.95
C THR A 389 0.37 -8.85 -25.08
N VAL A 390 -0.94 -8.58 -25.04
CA VAL A 390 -1.88 -8.97 -26.11
C VAL A 390 -1.56 -8.26 -27.42
N PHE A 391 -1.14 -7.00 -27.36
CA PHE A 391 -0.67 -6.27 -28.52
C PHE A 391 0.54 -6.95 -29.19
N VAL A 392 1.58 -7.24 -28.41
CA VAL A 392 2.77 -7.92 -28.92
C VAL A 392 2.42 -9.32 -29.44
N ALA A 393 1.62 -10.09 -28.71
CA ALA A 393 1.18 -11.42 -29.14
C ALA A 393 0.37 -11.37 -30.45
N GLY A 394 -0.55 -10.41 -30.59
CA GLY A 394 -1.33 -10.21 -31.81
C GLY A 394 -0.43 -9.89 -33.01
N LEU A 395 0.55 -9.00 -32.84
CA LEU A 395 1.55 -8.69 -33.87
C LEU A 395 2.37 -9.92 -34.27
N MET A 396 2.84 -10.72 -33.30
CA MET A 396 3.63 -11.93 -33.58
C MET A 396 2.85 -12.99 -34.36
N VAL A 397 1.53 -13.08 -34.16
CA VAL A 397 0.65 -14.03 -34.87
C VAL A 397 0.05 -13.40 -36.15
N GLY A 398 0.32 -12.12 -36.43
CA GLY A 398 -0.20 -11.41 -37.59
C GLY A 398 -1.72 -11.13 -37.53
N ARG A 399 -2.29 -11.06 -36.33
CA ARG A 399 -3.72 -10.75 -36.10
C ARG A 399 -3.89 -9.41 -35.42
N THR A 400 -5.05 -8.76 -35.63
CA THR A 400 -5.40 -7.56 -34.88
C THR A 400 -5.46 -7.88 -33.38
N PRO A 401 -4.74 -7.15 -32.52
CA PRO A 401 -4.77 -7.38 -31.09
C PRO A 401 -6.16 -7.15 -30.49
N GLU A 402 -6.60 -8.10 -29.66
CA GLU A 402 -7.93 -8.09 -29.06
C GLU A 402 -7.87 -8.64 -27.65
N TYR A 403 -8.38 -7.88 -26.67
CA TYR A 403 -8.50 -8.33 -25.28
C TYR A 403 -9.96 -8.23 -24.84
N LEU A 404 -10.50 -9.34 -24.33
CA LEU A 404 -11.91 -9.45 -23.89
C LEU A 404 -12.95 -9.03 -24.94
N GLY A 405 -12.72 -9.34 -26.22
CA GLY A 405 -13.63 -8.93 -27.29
C GLY A 405 -13.40 -7.51 -27.81
N LYS A 406 -12.48 -6.75 -27.20
CA LYS A 406 -12.20 -5.35 -27.56
C LYS A 406 -10.91 -5.27 -28.36
N LYS A 407 -11.02 -4.75 -29.58
CA LYS A 407 -9.87 -4.46 -30.43
C LYS A 407 -9.03 -3.37 -29.80
N ILE A 408 -7.73 -3.61 -29.70
CA ILE A 408 -6.80 -2.63 -29.16
C ILE A 408 -6.30 -1.77 -30.32
N THR A 409 -6.67 -0.50 -30.28
CA THR A 409 -6.38 0.52 -31.29
C THR A 409 -5.04 1.23 -31.01
N PRO A 410 -4.45 1.91 -32.00
CA PRO A 410 -3.22 2.68 -31.78
C PRO A 410 -3.33 3.73 -30.68
N ARG A 411 -4.53 4.28 -30.43
CA ARG A 411 -4.76 5.24 -29.35
C ARG A 411 -4.57 4.60 -27.98
N GLU A 412 -5.14 3.41 -27.77
CA GLU A 412 -5.03 2.69 -26.49
C GLU A 412 -3.58 2.24 -26.24
N ILE A 413 -2.86 1.81 -27.28
CA ILE A 413 -1.43 1.49 -27.17
C ILE A 413 -0.59 2.70 -26.79
N LYS A 414 -0.85 3.88 -27.36
CA LYS A 414 -0.15 5.11 -26.97
C LYS A 414 -0.36 5.42 -25.48
N LEU A 415 -1.59 5.31 -24.98
CA LEU A 415 -1.89 5.56 -23.56
C LEU A 415 -1.24 4.52 -22.64
N ALA A 416 -1.30 3.22 -23.01
CA ALA A 416 -0.67 2.14 -22.25
C ALA A 416 0.87 2.29 -22.23
N ALA A 417 1.48 2.64 -23.36
CA ALA A 417 2.91 2.90 -23.44
C ALA A 417 3.31 4.13 -22.63
N SER A 418 2.53 5.21 -22.66
CA SER A 418 2.77 6.38 -21.82
C SER A 418 2.76 6.01 -20.34
N TYR A 419 1.75 5.26 -19.87
CA TYR A 419 1.69 4.79 -18.48
C TYR A 419 2.96 4.04 -18.07
N PHE A 420 3.39 3.06 -18.87
CA PHE A 420 4.56 2.24 -18.59
C PHE A 420 5.87 3.05 -18.54
N LEU A 421 5.96 4.14 -19.31
CA LEU A 421 7.16 4.97 -19.39
C LEU A 421 7.26 6.04 -18.29
N VAL A 422 6.16 6.40 -17.61
CA VAL A 422 6.17 7.48 -16.59
C VAL A 422 7.10 7.12 -15.44
N THR A 423 6.93 5.97 -14.80
CA THR A 423 7.71 5.56 -13.63
C THR A 423 9.22 5.47 -13.91
N PRO A 424 9.70 4.74 -14.93
CA PRO A 424 11.14 4.67 -15.20
C PRO A 424 11.72 6.03 -15.60
N LEU A 425 10.97 6.87 -16.33
CA LEU A 425 11.43 8.21 -16.69
C LEU A 425 11.64 9.07 -15.43
N LEU A 426 10.70 9.03 -14.48
CA LEU A 426 10.80 9.77 -13.22
C LEU A 426 11.96 9.27 -12.35
N VAL A 427 12.10 7.95 -12.19
CA VAL A 427 13.17 7.35 -11.36
C VAL A 427 14.54 7.67 -11.94
N LEU A 428 14.75 7.47 -13.25
CA LEU A 428 16.04 7.70 -13.88
C LEU A 428 16.41 9.18 -13.89
N THR A 429 15.45 10.06 -14.22
CA THR A 429 15.68 11.51 -14.25
C THR A 429 15.91 12.06 -12.85
N GLY A 430 15.09 11.66 -11.87
CA GLY A 430 15.22 12.07 -10.47
C GLY A 430 16.55 11.63 -9.87
N THR A 431 16.95 10.38 -10.11
CA THR A 431 18.27 9.86 -9.68
C THR A 431 19.41 10.64 -10.34
N ALA A 432 19.33 10.89 -11.65
CA ALA A 432 20.36 11.65 -12.36
C ALA A 432 20.52 13.07 -11.80
N ILE A 433 19.41 13.74 -11.50
CA ILE A 433 19.41 15.08 -10.87
C ILE A 433 20.04 15.02 -9.47
N ALA A 434 19.63 14.06 -8.63
CA ALA A 434 20.16 13.90 -7.29
C ALA A 434 21.68 13.66 -7.29
N MET A 435 22.16 12.79 -8.20
CA MET A 435 23.59 12.50 -8.35
C MET A 435 24.42 13.67 -8.90
N ALA A 436 23.78 14.60 -9.61
CA ALA A 436 24.43 15.78 -10.19
C ALA A 436 24.52 16.97 -9.22
N MET A 437 23.71 17.00 -8.15
CA MET A 437 23.72 18.10 -7.18
C MET A 437 24.87 17.96 -6.17
N PRO A 438 25.50 19.07 -5.73
CA PRO A 438 26.66 19.06 -4.85
C PRO A 438 26.34 18.85 -3.35
N GLY A 439 25.07 18.66 -2.99
CA GLY A 439 24.63 18.44 -1.60
C GLY A 439 25.04 17.08 -1.03
N GLN A 440 24.87 16.91 0.29
CA GLN A 440 25.10 15.61 0.94
C GLN A 440 24.17 14.55 0.34
N ARG A 441 24.77 13.41 0.03
CA ARG A 441 24.17 12.24 -0.63
C ARG A 441 23.39 11.41 0.37
#